data_AF-A0A558GJC4-F1
#
_entry.id   AF-A0A558GJC4-F1
#
_cell.length_a   1.000
_cell.length_b   1.000
_cell.length_c   1.000
_cell.angle_alpha   90.00
_cell.angle_beta   90.00
_cell.angle_gamma   90.00
#
_symmetry.space_group_name_H-M   'P 1'
#
loop_
_entity.id
_entity.type
_entity.pdbx_description
1 polymer ?
#
loop_
_entity_poly.entity_id
_entity_poly.type
_entity_poly.pdbx_seq_one_letter_code
_entity_poly.pdbx_strand_id
1 'polypeptide(L)'
;MQAPRMRVAVWGNSRAGINFALRLEMAGHTIEKLEDPAQLDRFDVLILAATARELEGAVGDVEKHVRPKQIVIHTSLLAGVEALDELETRGCLTIAAAPLGDSYAVGALDEVADTVIRLLLSEIHQTAETVPEAQRAERAARLFYAEMLGALTVWRR
;
A
#
# COMPACT_ATOMS: atom_id res chain seq x y z
N MET A 1 -7.89 -3.54 -23.64
CA MET A 1 -7.06 -4.63 -23.06
C MET A 1 -7.43 -4.72 -21.60
N GLN A 2 -7.78 -5.92 -21.11
CA GLN A 2 -7.97 -6.13 -19.67
C GLN A 2 -6.59 -6.31 -19.04
N ALA A 3 -6.30 -5.60 -17.95
CA ALA A 3 -5.04 -5.74 -17.25
C ALA A 3 -4.90 -7.17 -16.66
N PRO A 4 -3.69 -7.74 -16.59
CA PRO A 4 -3.48 -9.07 -16.02
C PRO A 4 -3.97 -9.15 -14.56
N ARG A 5 -4.65 -10.25 -14.20
CA ARG A 5 -5.00 -10.51 -12.80
C ARG A 5 -3.79 -11.04 -12.05
N MET A 6 -3.45 -10.33 -10.98
CA MET A 6 -2.31 -10.62 -10.11
C MET A 6 -2.70 -11.40 -8.87
N ARG A 7 -1.73 -12.14 -8.34
CA ARG A 7 -1.75 -12.74 -7.01
C ARG A 7 -1.08 -11.80 -6.02
N VAL A 8 -1.80 -11.42 -4.99
CA VAL A 8 -1.40 -10.41 -4.01
C VAL A 8 -1.28 -11.04 -2.63
N ALA A 9 -0.08 -11.00 -2.08
CA ALA A 9 0.17 -11.33 -0.69
C ALA A 9 -0.10 -10.12 0.21
N VAL A 10 -0.63 -10.35 1.40
CA VAL A 10 -0.81 -9.31 2.43
C VAL A 10 -0.03 -9.71 3.68
N TRP A 11 0.93 -8.87 4.08
CA TRP A 11 1.72 -9.03 5.30
C TRP A 11 1.35 -7.93 6.31
N GLY A 12 0.96 -8.32 7.53
CA GLY A 12 0.43 -7.40 8.55
C GLY A 12 -1.11 -7.33 8.60
N ASN A 13 -1.63 -6.33 9.31
CA ASN A 13 -3.06 -6.20 9.62
C ASN A 13 -3.58 -4.75 9.69
N SER A 14 -2.83 -3.77 9.20
CA SER A 14 -3.27 -2.37 9.19
C SER A 14 -4.57 -2.23 8.40
N ARG A 15 -5.50 -1.41 8.91
CA ARG A 15 -6.80 -1.19 8.27
C ARG A 15 -6.66 -0.67 6.84
N ALA A 16 -5.70 0.22 6.59
CA ALA A 16 -5.44 0.78 5.26
C ALA A 16 -5.01 -0.33 4.27
N GLY A 17 -4.08 -1.19 4.65
CA GLY A 17 -3.59 -2.27 3.80
C GLY A 17 -4.66 -3.32 3.52
N ILE A 18 -5.43 -3.72 4.54
CA ILE A 18 -6.54 -4.66 4.37
C ILE A 18 -7.61 -4.08 3.43
N ASN A 19 -8.00 -2.82 3.61
CA ASN A 19 -8.99 -2.18 2.75
C ASN A 19 -8.50 -2.05 1.31
N PHE A 20 -7.22 -1.76 1.10
CA PHE A 20 -6.64 -1.70 -0.24
C PHE A 20 -6.66 -3.08 -0.91
N ALA A 21 -6.26 -4.13 -0.19
CA ALA A 21 -6.31 -5.51 -0.67
C ALA A 21 -7.74 -5.94 -1.04
N LEU A 22 -8.74 -5.64 -0.20
CA LEU A 22 -10.15 -5.94 -0.49
C LEU A 22 -10.65 -5.24 -1.76
N ARG A 23 -10.24 -3.99 -2.00
CA ARG A 23 -10.60 -3.28 -3.24
C ARG A 23 -9.98 -3.95 -4.47
N LEU A 24 -8.73 -4.40 -4.37
CA LEU A 24 -8.10 -5.17 -5.45
C LEU A 24 -8.80 -6.53 -5.66
N GLU A 25 -9.23 -7.19 -4.59
CA GLU A 25 -10.04 -8.41 -4.70
C GLU A 25 -11.33 -8.18 -5.48
N MET A 26 -12.04 -7.08 -5.17
CA MET A 26 -13.25 -6.67 -5.88
C MET A 26 -12.98 -6.34 -7.35
N ALA A 27 -11.78 -5.86 -7.70
CA ALA A 27 -11.35 -5.69 -9.08
C ALA A 27 -11.00 -7.02 -9.78
N GLY A 28 -10.91 -8.14 -9.05
CA GLY A 28 -10.67 -9.49 -9.58
C GLY A 28 -9.25 -10.00 -9.37
N HIS A 29 -8.43 -9.35 -8.55
CA HIS A 29 -7.15 -9.89 -8.11
C HIS A 29 -7.36 -11.00 -7.08
N THR A 30 -6.41 -11.93 -6.98
CA THR A 30 -6.44 -12.98 -5.95
C THR A 30 -5.66 -12.49 -4.74
N ILE A 31 -6.31 -12.38 -3.58
CA ILE A 31 -5.68 -11.92 -2.34
C ILE A 31 -5.45 -13.11 -1.41
N GLU A 32 -4.24 -13.23 -0.88
CA GLU A 32 -3.93 -14.21 0.15
C GLU A 32 -3.23 -13.50 1.32
N LYS A 33 -3.64 -13.80 2.56
CA LYS A 33 -2.87 -13.39 3.72
C LYS A 33 -1.59 -14.23 3.77
N LEU A 34 -0.45 -13.57 3.86
CA LEU A 34 0.83 -14.25 3.95
C LEU A 34 1.07 -14.70 5.40
N GLU A 35 1.31 -15.99 5.58
CA GLU A 35 1.63 -16.59 6.90
C GLU A 35 3.13 -16.73 7.11
N ASP A 36 3.88 -16.99 6.04
CA ASP A 36 5.33 -17.18 6.05
C ASP A 36 5.97 -16.37 4.90
N PRO A 37 6.87 -15.41 5.19
CA PRO A 37 7.61 -14.66 4.17
C PRO A 37 8.33 -15.53 3.13
N ALA A 38 8.75 -16.75 3.48
CA ALA A 38 9.39 -17.67 2.54
C ALA A 38 8.52 -18.06 1.34
N GLN A 39 7.21 -17.83 1.43
CA GLN A 39 6.23 -18.14 0.40
C GLN A 39 5.94 -16.95 -0.53
N LEU A 40 6.69 -15.86 -0.45
CA LEU A 40 6.52 -14.69 -1.31
C LEU A 40 6.74 -14.98 -2.79
N ASP A 41 7.39 -16.09 -3.10
CA ASP A 41 7.76 -16.50 -4.45
C ASP A 41 6.62 -16.67 -5.44
N ARG A 42 5.43 -16.99 -4.93
CA ARG A 42 4.24 -17.29 -5.72
C ARG A 42 3.33 -16.08 -5.97
N PHE A 43 3.73 -14.90 -5.49
CA PHE A 43 2.94 -13.67 -5.54
C PHE A 43 3.59 -12.62 -6.42
N ASP A 44 2.77 -11.94 -7.22
CA ASP A 44 3.21 -10.84 -8.09
C ASP A 44 3.37 -9.54 -7.29
N VAL A 45 2.50 -9.36 -6.29
CA VAL A 45 2.42 -8.16 -5.45
C VAL A 45 2.46 -8.54 -3.97
N LEU A 46 3.18 -7.77 -3.18
CA LEU A 46 3.13 -7.79 -1.72
C LEU A 46 2.56 -6.46 -1.21
N ILE A 47 1.50 -6.52 -0.42
CA ILE A 47 1.00 -5.40 0.37
C ILE A 47 1.54 -5.51 1.80
N LEU A 48 2.36 -4.55 2.20
CA LEU A 48 2.74 -4.30 3.59
C LEU A 48 1.59 -3.55 4.28
N ALA A 49 0.69 -4.32 4.88
CA ALA A 49 -0.39 -3.82 5.72
C ALA A 49 0.16 -3.50 7.12
N ALA A 50 1.07 -2.54 7.20
CA ALA A 50 1.68 -2.07 8.44
C ALA A 50 1.37 -0.58 8.68
N THR A 51 1.27 -0.18 9.95
CA THR A 51 1.31 1.24 10.31
C THR A 51 2.72 1.80 10.10
N ALA A 52 2.88 3.13 10.09
CA ALA A 52 4.19 3.76 9.99
C ALA A 52 5.21 3.25 11.02
N ARG A 53 4.74 2.95 12.24
CA ARG A 53 5.58 2.43 13.33
C ARG A 53 6.04 0.98 13.10
N GLU A 54 5.24 0.20 12.39
CA GLU A 54 5.47 -1.23 12.15
C GLU A 54 6.20 -1.48 10.82
N LEU A 55 6.25 -0.48 9.95
CA LEU A 55 6.71 -0.63 8.57
C LEU A 55 8.16 -1.11 8.48
N GLU A 56 9.07 -0.56 9.29
CA GLU A 56 10.48 -0.99 9.34
C GLU A 56 10.60 -2.48 9.69
N GLY A 57 9.86 -2.94 10.71
CA GLY A 57 9.83 -4.37 11.06
C GLY A 57 9.23 -5.23 9.95
N ALA A 58 8.14 -4.77 9.34
CA ALA A 58 7.48 -5.47 8.24
C ALA A 58 8.38 -5.59 6.99
N VAL A 59 9.22 -4.60 6.72
CA VAL A 59 10.24 -4.64 5.66
C VAL A 59 11.32 -5.67 6.01
N GLY A 60 11.86 -5.63 7.23
CA GLY A 60 12.88 -6.58 7.69
C GLY A 60 12.43 -8.04 7.66
N ASP A 61 11.14 -8.31 7.92
CA ASP A 61 10.57 -9.65 7.84
C ASP A 61 10.61 -10.24 6.42
N VAL A 62 10.49 -9.41 5.39
CA VAL A 62 10.31 -9.84 3.99
C VAL A 62 11.55 -9.65 3.11
N GLU A 63 12.50 -8.81 3.52
CA GLU A 63 13.68 -8.39 2.75
C GLU A 63 14.46 -9.56 2.10
N LYS A 64 14.62 -10.66 2.84
CA LYS A 64 15.38 -11.84 2.38
C LYS A 64 14.60 -12.71 1.39
N HIS A 65 13.29 -12.52 1.31
CA HIS A 65 12.36 -13.39 0.59
C HIS A 65 11.77 -12.76 -0.67
N VAL A 66 11.84 -11.43 -0.79
CA VAL A 66 11.44 -10.72 -2.01
C VAL A 66 12.34 -11.04 -3.19
N ARG A 67 11.81 -10.83 -4.39
CA ARG A 67 12.49 -11.09 -5.66
C ARG A 67 12.62 -9.82 -6.50
N PRO A 68 13.64 -9.74 -7.39
CA PRO A 68 13.70 -8.68 -8.37
C PRO A 68 12.41 -8.59 -9.19
N LYS A 69 11.97 -7.36 -9.45
CA LYS A 69 10.73 -6.99 -10.17
C LYS A 69 9.42 -7.33 -9.46
N GLN A 70 9.47 -7.87 -8.24
CA GLN A 70 8.26 -8.04 -7.43
C GLN A 70 7.73 -6.67 -7.00
N ILE A 71 6.42 -6.48 -7.07
CA ILE A 71 5.78 -5.22 -6.69
C ILE A 71 5.57 -5.24 -5.17
N VAL A 72 6.04 -4.21 -4.47
CA VAL A 72 5.83 -4.06 -3.03
C VAL A 72 5.15 -2.74 -2.75
N ILE A 73 4.01 -2.79 -2.05
CA ILE A 73 3.17 -1.63 -1.76
C ILE A 73 2.98 -1.51 -0.26
N HIS A 74 3.24 -0.33 0.32
CA HIS A 74 2.75 0.00 1.66
C HIS A 74 1.64 1.06 1.59
N THR A 75 0.80 1.12 2.63
CA THR A 75 -0.40 1.99 2.66
C THR A 75 -0.39 3.03 3.79
N SER A 76 0.75 3.19 4.46
CA SER A 76 0.94 4.20 5.52
C SER A 76 1.06 5.60 4.94
N LEU A 77 0.11 6.50 5.25
CA LEU A 77 0.13 7.90 4.81
C LEU A 77 1.26 8.72 5.45
N LEU A 78 1.78 8.28 6.59
CA LEU A 78 2.85 8.95 7.33
C LEU A 78 4.24 8.62 6.79
N ALA A 79 4.36 7.69 5.84
CA ALA A 79 5.63 7.27 5.26
C ALA A 79 5.63 7.55 3.75
N GLY A 80 6.77 8.01 3.25
CA GLY A 80 7.08 8.02 1.82
C GLY A 80 7.56 6.65 1.32
N VAL A 81 7.87 6.59 0.03
CA VAL A 81 8.35 5.36 -0.62
C VAL A 81 9.75 4.96 -0.12
N GLU A 82 10.49 5.92 0.41
CA GLU A 82 11.82 5.77 1.01
C GLU A 82 11.83 4.76 2.17
N ALA A 83 10.68 4.51 2.80
CA ALA A 83 10.54 3.46 3.79
C ALA A 83 10.74 2.03 3.22
N LEU A 84 10.80 1.88 1.89
CA LEU A 84 11.04 0.62 1.19
C LEU A 84 12.42 0.54 0.53
N ASP A 85 13.35 1.46 0.81
CA ASP A 85 14.67 1.52 0.15
C ASP A 85 15.46 0.20 0.20
N GLU A 86 15.36 -0.54 1.31
CA GLU A 86 15.99 -1.86 1.45
C GLU A 86 15.45 -2.87 0.42
N LEU A 87 14.16 -2.79 0.07
CA LEU A 87 13.53 -3.66 -0.92
C LEU A 87 13.81 -3.18 -2.35
N GLU A 88 13.90 -1.87 -2.57
CA GLU A 88 14.33 -1.30 -3.85
C GLU A 88 15.75 -1.76 -4.19
N THR A 89 16.66 -1.75 -3.21
CA THR A 89 18.05 -2.24 -3.38
C THR A 89 18.10 -3.72 -3.78
N ARG A 90 17.05 -4.49 -3.46
CA ARG A 90 16.88 -5.91 -3.84
C ARG A 90 16.25 -6.07 -5.23
N GLY A 91 15.93 -4.96 -5.89
CA GLY A 91 15.36 -4.87 -7.23
C GLY A 91 13.84 -4.91 -7.28
N CYS A 92 13.14 -4.66 -6.16
CA CYS A 92 11.68 -4.60 -6.13
C CYS A 92 11.14 -3.31 -6.76
N LEU A 93 9.90 -3.36 -7.27
CA LEU A 93 9.15 -2.17 -7.68
C LEU A 93 8.39 -1.66 -6.45
N THR A 94 8.93 -0.62 -5.79
CA THR A 94 8.44 -0.15 -4.49
C THR A 94 7.48 1.03 -4.63
N ILE A 95 6.35 0.95 -3.94
CA ILE A 95 5.25 1.91 -4.05
C ILE A 95 4.74 2.27 -2.65
N ALA A 96 4.62 3.58 -2.40
CA ALA A 96 3.76 4.13 -1.36
C ALA A 96 2.38 4.42 -1.96
N ALA A 97 1.33 3.82 -1.44
CA ALA A 97 -0.05 4.08 -1.88
C ALA A 97 -0.99 4.14 -0.68
N ALA A 98 -1.13 5.31 -0.08
CA ALA A 98 -1.91 5.50 1.13
C ALA A 98 -3.26 6.15 0.84
N PRO A 99 -4.36 5.68 1.47
CA PRO A 99 -5.67 6.30 1.27
C PRO A 99 -5.68 7.76 1.79
N LEU A 100 -6.25 8.66 0.99
CA LEU A 100 -6.35 10.10 1.24
C LEU A 100 -7.77 10.59 0.91
N GLY A 101 -8.74 10.20 1.73
CA GLY A 101 -10.15 10.51 1.46
C GLY A 101 -10.65 9.75 0.23
N ASP A 102 -11.00 10.49 -0.83
CA ASP A 102 -11.50 9.95 -2.11
C ASP A 102 -10.39 9.70 -3.15
N SER A 103 -9.13 9.90 -2.77
CA SER A 103 -7.94 9.63 -3.60
C SER A 103 -6.90 8.80 -2.81
N TYR A 104 -5.79 8.50 -3.45
CA TYR A 104 -4.62 7.88 -2.82
C TYR A 104 -3.40 8.80 -2.96
N ALA A 105 -2.70 9.02 -1.85
CA ALA A 105 -1.38 9.60 -1.84
C ALA A 105 -0.38 8.57 -2.38
N VAL A 106 0.23 8.86 -3.53
CA VAL A 106 1.14 7.95 -4.23
C VAL A 106 2.57 8.48 -4.22
N GLY A 107 3.52 7.57 -3.99
CA GLY A 107 4.96 7.78 -4.20
C GLY A 107 5.61 6.54 -4.79
N ALA A 108 6.47 6.73 -5.78
CA ALA A 108 7.27 5.70 -6.42
C ALA A 108 8.60 6.34 -6.87
N LEU A 109 9.70 5.57 -6.87
CA LEU A 109 11.01 6.07 -7.31
C LEU A 109 11.24 5.86 -8.81
N ASP A 110 10.58 4.88 -9.42
CA ASP A 110 10.69 4.56 -10.84
C ASP A 110 9.37 4.72 -11.59
N GLU A 111 9.46 5.04 -12.89
CA GLU A 111 8.31 5.29 -13.77
C GLU A 111 7.41 4.05 -13.96
N VAL A 112 7.99 2.85 -13.84
CA VAL A 112 7.24 1.60 -13.99
C VAL A 112 6.34 1.38 -12.78
N ALA A 113 6.86 1.55 -11.57
CA ALA A 113 6.11 1.50 -10.33
C ALA A 113 5.00 2.57 -10.29
N ASP A 114 5.28 3.81 -10.73
CA ASP A 114 4.26 4.87 -10.85
C ASP A 114 3.16 4.49 -11.86
N THR A 115 3.52 3.88 -12.99
CA THR A 115 2.53 3.39 -13.97
C THR A 115 1.69 2.26 -13.38
N VAL A 116 2.32 1.28 -12.72
CA VAL A 116 1.66 0.13 -12.11
C VAL A 116 0.62 0.59 -11.09
N ILE A 117 0.98 1.49 -10.17
CA ILE A 117 0.02 1.95 -9.15
C ILE A 117 -1.14 2.74 -9.76
N ARG A 118 -0.90 3.57 -10.78
CA ARG A 118 -1.99 4.29 -11.47
C ARG A 118 -2.97 3.34 -12.14
N LEU A 119 -2.48 2.26 -12.74
CA LEU A 119 -3.33 1.21 -13.31
C LEU A 119 -4.15 0.53 -12.21
N LEU A 120 -3.52 0.11 -11.12
CA LEU A 120 -4.21 -0.53 -10.00
C LEU A 120 -5.30 0.36 -9.39
N LEU A 121 -5.00 1.65 -9.19
CA LEU A 121 -5.97 2.62 -8.69
C LEU A 121 -7.11 2.83 -9.68
N SER A 122 -6.83 2.87 -10.99
CA SER A 122 -7.88 3.00 -12.01
C SER A 122 -8.86 1.82 -12.00
N GLU A 123 -8.38 0.61 -11.73
CA GLU A 123 -9.20 -0.60 -11.64
C GLU A 123 -10.16 -0.59 -10.45
N ILE A 124 -9.78 0.10 -9.37
CA ILE A 124 -10.63 0.27 -8.19
C ILE A 124 -11.35 1.62 -8.16
N HIS A 125 -11.38 2.32 -9.29
CA HIS A 125 -12.01 3.63 -9.49
C HIS A 125 -11.49 4.71 -8.52
N GLN A 126 -10.20 4.69 -8.25
CA GLN A 126 -9.49 5.65 -7.40
C GLN A 126 -8.52 6.50 -8.22
N THR A 127 -8.21 7.69 -7.73
CA THR A 127 -7.24 8.60 -8.35
C THR A 127 -5.97 8.67 -7.52
N ALA A 128 -4.84 8.90 -8.20
CA ALA A 128 -3.55 9.13 -7.56
C ALA A 128 -3.31 10.64 -7.37
N GLU A 129 -2.88 11.02 -6.18
CA GLU A 129 -2.42 12.35 -5.83
C GLU A 129 -0.97 12.28 -5.34
N THR A 130 -0.11 13.18 -5.84
CA THR A 130 1.24 13.32 -5.32
C THR A 130 1.21 14.22 -4.09
N VAL A 131 1.60 13.67 -2.94
CA VAL A 131 1.70 14.42 -1.68
C VAL A 131 3.17 14.64 -1.34
N PRO A 132 3.64 15.89 -1.22
CA PRO A 132 4.99 16.18 -0.77
C PRO A 132 5.24 15.62 0.63
N GLU A 133 6.44 15.10 0.88
CA GLU A 133 6.83 14.51 2.17
C GLU A 133 6.51 15.42 3.36
N ALA A 134 6.86 16.71 3.24
CA ALA A 134 6.61 17.73 4.26
C ALA A 134 5.13 17.91 4.63
N GLN A 135 4.20 17.50 3.75
CA GLN A 135 2.76 17.61 3.97
C GLN A 135 2.11 16.31 4.45
N ARG A 136 2.79 15.16 4.35
CA ARG A 136 2.21 13.85 4.69
C ARG A 136 1.68 13.79 6.12
N ALA A 137 2.46 14.27 7.08
CA ALA A 137 2.05 14.31 8.50
C ALA A 137 0.82 15.21 8.74
N GLU A 138 0.79 16.40 8.14
CA GLU A 138 -0.35 17.33 8.22
C GLU A 138 -1.62 16.71 7.62
N ARG A 139 -1.50 16.08 6.44
CA ARG A 139 -2.61 15.42 5.74
C ARG A 139 -3.14 14.24 6.54
N ALA A 140 -2.26 13.41 7.09
CA ALA A 140 -2.64 12.30 7.96
C ALA A 140 -3.38 12.78 9.20
N ALA A 141 -2.88 13.82 9.88
CA ALA A 141 -3.53 14.40 11.05
C ALA A 141 -4.95 14.91 10.72
N ARG A 142 -5.12 15.60 9.59
CA ARG A 142 -6.44 16.05 9.13
C ARG A 142 -7.40 14.90 8.86
N LEU A 143 -6.94 13.85 8.18
CA LEU A 143 -7.75 12.67 7.86
C LEU A 143 -8.20 11.97 9.15
N PHE A 144 -7.27 11.67 10.06
CA PHE A 144 -7.60 11.01 11.32
C PHE A 144 -8.53 11.85 12.20
N TYR A 145 -8.35 13.17 12.22
CA TYR A 145 -9.26 14.06 12.92
C TYR A 145 -10.68 14.02 12.33
N ALA A 146 -10.81 14.05 11.00
CA ALA A 146 -12.09 13.94 10.31
C ALA A 146 -12.78 12.59 10.57
N GLU A 147 -12.03 11.49 10.52
CA GLU A 147 -12.55 10.15 10.85
C GLU A 147 -13.04 10.06 12.30
N MET A 148 -12.28 10.62 13.24
CA MET A 148 -12.65 10.66 14.66
C MET A 148 -13.95 11.45 14.86
N LEU A 149 -14.09 12.63 14.24
CA LEU A 149 -15.34 13.41 14.29
C LEU A 149 -16.51 12.63 13.70
N GLY A 150 -16.30 11.92 12.59
CA GLY A 150 -17.30 11.05 11.98
C GLY A 150 -17.76 9.93 12.93
N ALA A 151 -16.81 9.24 13.57
CA ALA A 151 -17.12 8.18 14.53
C ALA A 151 -17.92 8.72 15.74
N LEU A 152 -17.53 9.87 16.29
CA LEU A 152 -18.17 10.47 17.46
C LEU A 152 -19.58 11.00 17.18
N THR A 153 -19.87 11.41 15.94
CA THR A 153 -21.20 11.90 15.55
C THR A 153 -22.21 10.77 15.33
N VAL A 154 -21.75 9.60 14.88
CA VAL A 154 -22.59 8.39 14.76
C VAL A 154 -23.05 7.89 16.14
N TRP A 155 -22.21 8.00 17.18
CA TRP A 155 -22.54 7.61 18.56
C TRP A 155 -23.63 8.45 19.23
N ARG A 156 -24.00 9.61 18.66
CA ARG A 156 -25.07 10.47 19.19
C ARG A 156 -26.47 10.13 18.63
N ARG A 157 -26.60 9.11 17.79
CA ARG A 157 -27.89 8.59 17.30
C ARG A 157 -28.20 7.24 17.92
#